data_AF-A0A267GRR6-F1
#
_entry.id   AF-A0A267GRR6-F1
#
_cell.length_a   1.000
_cell.length_b   1.000
_cell.length_c   1.000
_cell.angle_alpha   90.00
_cell.angle_beta   90.00
_cell.angle_gamma   90.00
#
_symmetry.space_group_name_H-M   'P 1'
#
loop_
_entity.id
_entity.type
_entity.pdbx_description
1 polymer ?
#
loop_
_entity_poly.entity_id
_entity_poly.type
_entity_poly.pdbx_seq_one_letter_code
_entity_poly.pdbx_strand_id
1 'polypeptide(L)'
;IITGCVILVIAICFYCCLRLLKRSGIRELGYHKTKYERSKNILNEACPVCLEDFMAKESVLVSLCHHAFHDSCLLPWLRENNKCPLCKTGIGLATEHTPLTSTI
;
A
#
# COMPACT_ATOMS: atom_id res chain seq x y z
N ILE A 1 -21.71 -35.67 16.60
CA ILE A 1 -22.38 -34.84 15.56
C ILE A 1 -22.52 -33.38 16.04
N ILE A 2 -23.12 -33.13 17.20
CA ILE A 2 -23.32 -31.77 17.76
C ILE A 2 -21.99 -31.03 18.01
N THR A 3 -20.97 -31.70 18.56
CA THR A 3 -19.64 -31.12 18.78
C THR A 3 -18.91 -30.72 17.50
N GLY A 4 -19.13 -31.43 16.39
CA GLY A 4 -18.54 -31.11 15.09
C GLY A 4 -19.13 -29.84 14.46
N CYS A 5 -20.45 -29.63 14.60
CA CYS A 5 -21.12 -28.44 14.09
C CYS A 5 -20.67 -27.17 14.81
N VAL A 6 -20.46 -27.23 16.13
CA VAL A 6 -20.00 -26.07 16.93
C VAL A 6 -18.59 -25.65 16.51
N ILE A 7 -17.68 -26.59 16.28
CA ILE A 7 -16.30 -26.30 15.84
C ILE A 7 -16.27 -25.68 14.45
N LEU A 8 -17.09 -26.20 13.51
CA LEU A 8 -17.19 -25.64 12.16
C LEU A 8 -17.75 -24.22 12.17
N VAL A 9 -18.78 -23.95 12.97
CA VAL A 9 -19.35 -22.59 13.09
C VAL A 9 -18.32 -21.62 13.69
N ILE A 10 -17.57 -22.02 14.71
CA ILE A 10 -16.50 -21.19 15.30
C ILE A 10 -15.39 -20.93 14.27
N ALA A 11 -14.96 -21.96 13.53
CA ALA A 11 -13.93 -21.82 12.50
C ALA A 11 -14.38 -20.92 11.34
N ILE A 12 -15.63 -21.03 10.89
CA ILE A 12 -16.22 -20.18 9.85
C ILE A 12 -16.36 -18.74 10.35
N CYS A 13 -16.83 -18.53 11.59
CA CYS A 13 -16.91 -17.20 12.20
C CYS A 13 -15.53 -16.57 12.36
N PHE A 14 -14.54 -17.33 12.85
CA PHE A 14 -13.16 -16.87 12.97
C PHE A 14 -12.57 -16.51 11.61
N TYR A 15 -12.75 -17.38 10.62
CA TYR A 15 -12.29 -17.15 9.25
C TYR A 15 -12.98 -15.94 8.60
N CYS A 16 -14.28 -15.78 8.80
CA CYS A 16 -15.05 -14.62 8.32
C CYS A 16 -14.57 -13.33 8.99
N CYS A 17 -14.36 -13.36 10.31
CA CYS A 17 -13.86 -12.22 11.07
C CYS A 17 -12.44 -11.81 10.63
N LEU A 18 -11.53 -12.78 10.44
CA LEU A 18 -10.20 -12.53 9.87
C LEU A 18 -10.26 -11.97 8.44
N ARG A 19 -11.17 -12.46 7.60
CA ARG A 19 -11.37 -11.91 6.25
C ARG A 19 -11.90 -10.48 6.28
N LEU A 20 -12.77 -10.12 7.23
CA LEU A 20 -13.28 -8.75 7.38
C LEU A 20 -12.18 -7.81 7.89
N LEU A 21 -11.40 -8.22 8.88
CA LEU A 21 -10.25 -7.44 9.38
C LEU A 21 -9.19 -7.19 8.30
N LYS A 22 -8.96 -8.17 7.41
CA LYS A 22 -8.01 -8.01 6.28
C LYS A 22 -8.56 -7.09 5.17
N ARG A 23 -9.89 -6.90 5.09
CA ARG A 23 -10.54 -6.10 4.04
C ARG A 23 -10.59 -4.61 4.38
N SER A 24 -10.64 -4.26 5.67
CA SER A 24 -10.77 -2.87 6.14
C SER A 24 -9.47 -2.05 6.04
N GLY A 25 -8.29 -2.67 5.96
CA GLY A 25 -7.01 -1.94 6.01
C GLY A 25 -6.50 -1.37 4.68
N ILE A 26 -7.10 -1.70 3.53
CA ILE A 26 -6.44 -1.49 2.21
C ILE A 26 -6.92 -0.23 1.48
N ARG A 27 -8.05 0.39 1.88
CA ARG A 27 -8.67 1.47 1.07
C ARG A 27 -8.33 2.90 1.51
N GLU A 28 -7.66 3.11 2.64
CA GLU A 28 -7.46 4.45 3.24
C GLU A 28 -6.04 5.03 3.08
N LEU A 29 -5.11 4.30 2.46
CA LEU A 29 -3.66 4.55 2.61
C LEU A 29 -2.99 5.36 1.49
N GLY A 30 -3.70 6.16 0.68
CA GLY A 30 -3.07 7.09 -0.28
C GLY A 30 -2.13 6.45 -1.33
N TYR A 31 -2.28 5.15 -1.57
CA TYR A 31 -1.64 4.41 -2.65
C TYR A 31 -2.63 3.41 -3.24
N HIS A 32 -2.38 2.94 -4.46
CA HIS A 32 -3.15 1.86 -5.08
C HIS A 32 -2.23 0.73 -5.54
N LYS A 33 -2.72 -0.50 -5.46
CA LYS A 33 -2.00 -1.68 -5.95
C LYS A 33 -2.35 -1.91 -7.41
N THR A 34 -1.34 -2.03 -8.26
CA THR A 34 -1.50 -2.28 -9.70
C THR A 34 -0.43 -3.23 -10.21
N LYS A 35 -0.56 -3.60 -11.47
CA LYS A 35 0.42 -4.39 -12.21
C LYS A 35 1.32 -3.45 -13.01
N TYR A 36 2.64 -3.58 -12.81
CA TYR A 36 3.64 -2.79 -13.52
C TYR A 36 3.57 -3.07 -15.01
N GLU A 37 3.57 -2.00 -15.79
CA GLU A 37 3.53 -2.03 -17.23
C GLU A 37 4.26 -0.79 -17.74
N ARG A 38 5.26 -0.99 -18.61
CA ARG A 38 6.19 0.06 -19.06
C ARG A 38 5.50 1.22 -19.79
N SER A 39 4.25 1.03 -20.23
CA SER A 39 3.45 2.02 -20.98
C SER A 39 2.53 2.87 -20.10
N LYS A 40 2.49 2.67 -18.77
CA LYS A 40 1.59 3.40 -17.86
C LYS A 40 2.21 4.71 -17.35
N ASN A 41 1.37 5.59 -16.79
CA ASN A 41 1.73 6.81 -16.02
C ASN A 41 2.47 6.48 -14.70
N ILE A 42 3.56 5.71 -14.76
CA ILE A 42 4.45 5.42 -13.65
C ILE A 42 5.76 6.15 -13.93
N LEU A 43 6.22 6.96 -12.98
CA LEU A 43 7.36 7.86 -13.21
C LEU A 43 8.73 7.19 -13.10
N ASN A 44 8.79 5.95 -12.60
CA ASN A 44 10.03 5.22 -12.35
C ASN A 44 9.96 3.75 -12.82
N GLU A 45 11.06 3.25 -13.38
CA GLU A 45 11.18 1.87 -13.89
C GLU A 45 11.78 0.89 -12.86
N ALA A 46 12.33 1.40 -11.75
CA ALA A 46 12.94 0.61 -10.69
C ALA A 46 12.44 1.04 -9.31
N CYS A 47 12.43 0.11 -8.35
CA CYS A 47 12.08 0.38 -6.97
C CYS A 47 13.20 1.16 -6.28
N PRO A 48 12.97 2.40 -5.82
CA PRO A 48 14.01 3.22 -5.18
C PRO A 48 14.41 2.73 -3.79
N VAL A 49 13.67 1.77 -3.21
CA VAL A 49 13.93 1.24 -1.86
C VAL A 49 14.87 0.03 -1.92
N CYS A 50 14.64 -0.92 -2.82
CA CYS A 50 15.53 -2.08 -3.00
C CYS A 50 16.51 -1.94 -4.17
N LEU A 51 16.37 -0.89 -4.99
CA LEU A 51 17.19 -0.60 -6.17
C LEU A 51 17.11 -1.67 -7.27
N GLU A 52 16.02 -2.43 -7.30
CA GLU A 52 15.76 -3.46 -8.32
C GLU A 52 14.74 -2.97 -9.36
N ASP A 53 14.93 -3.38 -10.61
CA ASP A 53 14.01 -3.07 -11.71
C ASP A 53 12.66 -3.76 -11.55
N PHE A 54 11.58 -3.11 -12.00
CA PHE A 54 10.26 -3.73 -12.02
C PHE A 54 10.11 -4.70 -13.19
N MET A 55 9.59 -5.90 -12.90
CA MET A 55 9.23 -6.88 -13.93
C MET A 55 7.86 -6.60 -14.53
N ALA A 56 7.68 -6.92 -15.82
CA ALA A 56 6.39 -6.80 -16.48
C ALA A 56 5.31 -7.62 -15.75
N LYS A 57 4.17 -7.01 -15.45
CA LYS A 57 3.06 -7.60 -14.68
C LYS A 57 3.44 -7.95 -13.23
N GLU A 58 4.51 -7.38 -12.70
CA GLU A 58 4.81 -7.42 -11.27
C GLU A 58 3.78 -6.60 -10.48
N SER A 59 3.45 -7.03 -9.26
CA SER A 59 2.56 -6.24 -8.41
C SER A 59 3.33 -5.13 -7.72
N VAL A 60 2.98 -3.89 -8.03
CA VAL A 60 3.57 -2.68 -7.47
C VAL A 60 2.51 -1.83 -6.78
N LEU A 61 2.94 -1.07 -5.77
CA LEU A 61 2.14 -0.04 -5.14
C LEU A 61 2.51 1.30 -5.74
N VAL A 62 1.51 2.01 -6.25
CA VAL A 62 1.67 3.33 -6.85
C VAL A 62 1.02 4.35 -5.94
N SER A 63 1.84 5.28 -5.45
CA SER A 63 1.41 6.42 -4.64
C SER A 63 0.66 7.46 -5.50
N LEU A 64 -0.07 8.39 -4.87
CA LEU A 64 -0.76 9.48 -5.59
C LEU A 64 0.19 10.41 -6.37
N CYS A 65 1.47 10.45 -6.00
CA CYS A 65 2.50 11.17 -6.75
C CYS A 65 3.07 10.38 -7.96
N HIS A 66 2.42 9.28 -8.37
CA HIS A 66 2.75 8.45 -9.54
C HIS A 66 4.08 7.68 -9.45
N HIS A 67 4.70 7.62 -8.27
CA HIS A 67 5.85 6.75 -8.02
C HIS A 67 5.41 5.34 -7.62
N ALA A 68 6.05 4.35 -8.23
CA ALA A 68 5.87 2.93 -7.97
C ALA A 68 6.91 2.36 -7.02
N PHE A 69 6.52 1.36 -6.24
CA PHE A 69 7.35 0.62 -5.28
C PHE A 69 6.88 -0.83 -5.19
N HIS A 70 7.75 -1.75 -4.78
CA HIS A 70 7.29 -3.09 -4.41
C HIS A 70 6.38 -3.05 -3.18
N ASP A 71 5.41 -3.96 -3.14
CA ASP A 71 4.51 -4.16 -1.99
C ASP A 71 5.29 -4.42 -0.70
N SER A 72 6.35 -5.24 -0.80
CA SER A 72 7.28 -5.55 0.28
C SER A 72 8.16 -4.37 0.71
N CYS A 73 8.34 -3.36 -0.13
CA CYS A 73 9.19 -2.20 0.15
C CYS A 73 8.39 -1.03 0.73
N LEU A 74 7.24 -0.70 0.14
CA LEU A 74 6.45 0.45 0.57
C LEU A 74 5.70 0.20 1.87
N LEU A 75 5.18 -1.01 2.10
CA LEU A 75 4.40 -1.29 3.32
C LEU A 75 5.22 -1.18 4.61
N PRO A 76 6.46 -1.70 4.72
CA PRO A 76 7.30 -1.46 5.90
C PRO A 76 7.65 0.02 6.06
N TRP A 77 7.99 0.71 4.97
CA TRP A 77 8.31 2.14 4.99
C TRP A 77 7.17 2.96 5.58
N LEU A 78 5.92 2.65 5.20
CA LEU A 78 4.73 3.35 5.68
C LEU A 78 4.41 3.15 7.17
N ARG A 79 5.07 2.20 7.84
CA ARG A 79 4.92 2.02 9.31
C ARG A 79 5.67 3.09 10.09
N GLU A 80 6.74 3.63 9.50
CA GLU A 80 7.63 4.59 10.16
C GLU A 80 7.54 5.99 9.53
N ASN A 81 7.10 6.07 8.28
CA ASN A 81 7.06 7.31 7.50
C ASN A 81 5.72 7.45 6.78
N ASN A 82 5.23 8.67 6.61
CA ASN A 82 3.99 8.94 5.86
C ASN A 82 4.23 9.64 4.51
N LYS A 83 5.47 9.63 4.02
CA LYS A 83 5.91 10.36 2.82
C LYS A 83 6.53 9.41 1.80
N CYS A 84 6.43 9.80 0.53
CA CYS A 84 7.06 9.12 -0.58
C CYS A 84 8.59 9.12 -0.42
N PRO A 85 9.26 7.93 -0.48
CA PRO A 85 10.73 7.86 -0.45
C PRO A 85 11.44 8.68 -1.53
N LEU A 86 10.78 8.89 -2.68
CA LEU A 86 11.35 9.62 -3.82
C LEU A 86 11.16 11.14 -3.71
N CYS A 87 9.92 11.60 -3.60
CA CYS A 87 9.60 13.03 -3.68
C CYS A 87 9.15 13.66 -2.36
N LYS A 88 9.07 12.88 -1.28
CA LYS A 88 8.63 13.32 0.06
C LYS A 88 7.17 13.83 0.14
N THR A 89 6.38 13.67 -0.91
CA THR A 89 4.92 13.93 -0.90
C THR A 89 4.21 12.96 0.03
N GLY A 90 3.23 13.41 0.81
CA GLY A 90 2.45 12.57 1.72
C GLY A 90 1.69 11.44 1.02
N ILE A 91 1.70 10.23 1.58
CA ILE A 91 1.00 9.03 1.08
C ILE A 91 -0.33 8.83 1.86
N GLY A 92 -1.01 9.90 2.27
CA GLY A 92 -2.26 9.80 3.05
C GLY A 92 -3.32 10.80 2.61
N LEU A 93 -4.60 10.42 2.75
CA LEU A 93 -5.73 11.34 2.62
C LEU A 93 -5.95 12.07 3.94
N ALA A 94 -5.15 13.10 4.17
CA ALA A 94 -5.52 14.21 5.03
C ALA A 94 -4.86 15.46 4.45
N THR A 95 -5.71 16.33 3.94
CA THR A 95 -5.40 17.70 3.55
C THR A 95 -4.68 18.41 4.68
N GLU A 96 -3.53 19.02 4.42
CA GLU A 96 -3.30 20.44 4.72
C GLU A 96 -2.21 20.97 3.78
N HIS A 97 -2.61 21.96 2.99
CA HIS A 97 -1.68 22.98 2.55
C HIS A 97 -1.04 23.57 3.81
N THR A 98 0.25 23.37 3.99
CA THR A 98 1.08 24.35 4.70
C THR A 98 2.11 24.88 3.70
N PRO A 99 1.90 26.08 3.14
CA PRO A 99 3.02 26.82 2.57
C PRO A 99 3.85 27.30 3.76
N LEU A 100 4.91 26.57 4.12
CA LEU A 100 5.98 27.15 4.91
C LEU A 100 6.98 27.77 3.94
N THR A 101 6.61 28.98 3.51
CA THR A 101 7.58 30.07 3.44
C THR A 101 8.43 30.08 4.71
N SER A 102 9.73 29.94 4.54
CA SER A 102 10.76 30.59 5.34
C SER A 102 11.79 31.01 4.29
N THR A 103 11.87 32.28 3.86
CA THR A 103 12.29 33.45 4.64
C THR A 103 13.31 33.07 5.70
N ILE A 104 14.58 33.04 5.28
CA ILE A 104 15.55 34.08 5.64
C ILE A 104 16.16 34.60 4.34
#